data_AF-A0A0F6RNI9-F1
#
_entry.id   AF-A0A0F6RNI9-F1
#
_cell.length_a   1.000
_cell.length_b   1.000
_cell.length_c   1.000
_cell.angle_alpha   90.00
_cell.angle_beta   90.00
_cell.angle_gamma   90.00
#
_symmetry.space_group_name_H-M   'P 1'
#
loop_
_entity.id
_entity.type
_entity.pdbx_description
1 polymer ?
#
loop_
_entity_poly.entity_id
_entity_poly.type
_entity_poly.pdbx_seq_one_letter_code
_entity_poly.pdbx_strand_id
1 'polypeptide(L)'
;MKLLRLSYQDLSSGLSIDSCDFFPDFNLLVGISGAGKTSILKSISNLKRIANGASINGVKWDVEFLTTEHIRYRWLGEFTSDKTIVSEYIYREDREIIKIENDQTWFNAQKIPKLLPRYSVAQLLIPDPDIYPVRAEFNQIDTYFDEYIVQFYHKYNGNSRKTILKVPSVSSVSSYQIEVKNWQFT
;
A
#
# COMPACT_ATOMS: atom_id res chain seq x y z
N MET A 1 4.38 2.65 11.97
CA MET A 1 3.04 2.85 11.36
C MET A 1 1.99 1.88 11.87
N LYS A 2 0.73 2.32 12.03
CA LYS A 2 -0.46 1.45 12.11
C LYS A 2 -1.45 1.83 11.00
N LEU A 3 -1.77 0.89 10.11
CA LEU A 3 -2.82 1.10 9.09
C LEU A 3 -4.19 1.05 9.78
N LEU A 4 -5.09 1.97 9.44
CA LEU A 4 -6.44 2.04 10.00
C LEU A 4 -7.49 1.65 8.96
N ARG A 5 -7.36 2.19 7.75
CA ARG A 5 -8.32 1.97 6.65
C ARG A 5 -7.62 2.01 5.31
N LEU A 6 -8.10 1.20 4.36
CA LEU A 6 -7.65 1.20 2.97
C LEU A 6 -8.83 1.06 2.02
N SER A 7 -8.94 1.99 1.08
CA SER A 7 -9.66 1.83 -0.18
C SER A 7 -8.66 1.91 -1.32
N TYR A 8 -8.79 1.04 -2.31
CA TYR A 8 -7.84 1.00 -3.42
C TYR A 8 -8.48 0.44 -4.68
N GLN A 9 -8.21 1.08 -5.81
CA GLN A 9 -8.60 0.62 -7.13
C GLN A 9 -7.40 0.62 -8.05
N ASP A 10 -7.29 -0.41 -8.88
CA ASP A 10 -6.36 -0.50 -9.99
C ASP A 10 -7.14 -0.86 -11.25
N LEU A 11 -7.36 0.15 -12.09
CA LEU A 11 -8.13 0.04 -13.33
C LEU A 11 -7.45 -0.90 -14.34
N SER A 12 -6.13 -1.07 -14.27
CA SER A 12 -5.38 -1.92 -15.21
C SER A 12 -5.58 -3.41 -14.93
N SER A 13 -5.76 -3.78 -13.65
CA SER A 13 -5.99 -5.18 -13.24
C SER A 13 -7.45 -5.49 -12.92
N GLY A 14 -8.31 -4.48 -12.82
CA GLY A 14 -9.70 -4.60 -12.35
C GLY A 14 -9.83 -4.85 -10.85
N LEU A 15 -8.73 -4.71 -10.10
CA LEU A 15 -8.73 -4.85 -8.65
C LEU A 15 -9.46 -3.67 -8.02
N SER A 16 -10.47 -3.96 -7.20
CA SER A 16 -11.16 -2.97 -6.37
C SER A 16 -11.25 -3.46 -4.93
N ILE A 17 -10.92 -2.59 -3.99
CA ILE A 17 -11.11 -2.74 -2.56
C ILE A 17 -11.94 -1.53 -2.14
N ASP A 18 -13.24 -1.71 -1.93
CA ASP A 18 -14.14 -0.59 -1.62
C ASP A 18 -13.75 0.08 -0.32
N SER A 19 -13.54 -0.69 0.74
CA SER A 19 -12.97 -0.27 2.02
C SER A 19 -12.61 -1.50 2.84
N CYS A 20 -11.46 -1.52 3.49
CA CYS A 20 -11.17 -2.44 4.58
C CYS A 20 -10.58 -1.70 5.77
N ASP A 21 -11.07 -2.06 6.96
CA ASP A 21 -10.60 -1.53 8.23
C ASP A 21 -9.62 -2.50 8.87
N PHE A 22 -8.64 -1.97 9.57
CA PHE A 22 -7.57 -2.71 10.22
C PHE A 22 -7.64 -2.49 11.73
N PHE A 23 -7.43 -3.58 12.47
CA PHE A 23 -7.21 -3.48 13.90
C PHE A 23 -5.84 -2.87 14.20
N PRO A 24 -5.70 -1.99 15.21
CA PRO A 24 -4.46 -1.26 15.45
C PRO A 24 -3.23 -2.12 15.76
N ASP A 25 -3.43 -3.31 16.34
CA ASP A 25 -2.33 -4.09 16.93
C ASP A 25 -2.04 -5.39 16.17
N PHE A 26 -3.06 -6.04 15.60
CA PHE A 26 -2.88 -7.30 14.90
C PHE A 26 -3.97 -7.55 13.86
N ASN A 27 -3.57 -7.87 12.63
CA ASN A 27 -4.46 -8.27 11.54
C ASN A 27 -3.98 -9.58 10.94
N LEU A 28 -4.89 -10.56 10.82
CA LEU A 28 -4.62 -11.82 10.14
C LEU A 28 -5.59 -11.97 8.94
N LEU A 29 -5.03 -12.01 7.73
CA LEU A 29 -5.81 -12.20 6.51
C LEU A 29 -6.05 -13.70 6.25
N VAL A 30 -7.22 -14.21 6.65
CA VAL A 30 -7.67 -15.58 6.36
C VAL A 30 -8.80 -15.60 5.33
N GLY A 31 -8.95 -16.74 4.64
CA GLY A 31 -10.07 -16.97 3.72
C GLY A 31 -9.72 -17.92 2.59
N ILE A 32 -10.73 -18.33 1.83
CA ILE A 32 -10.59 -19.23 0.68
C ILE A 32 -9.69 -18.63 -0.42
N SER A 33 -9.23 -19.47 -1.36
CA SER A 33 -8.50 -18.99 -2.53
C SER A 33 -9.35 -17.98 -3.33
N GLY A 34 -8.72 -16.91 -3.83
CA GLY A 34 -9.44 -15.85 -4.56
C GLY A 34 -10.16 -14.80 -3.70
N ALA A 35 -10.21 -14.95 -2.38
CA ALA A 35 -10.89 -14.01 -1.47
C ALA A 35 -10.22 -12.62 -1.31
N GLY A 36 -9.25 -12.25 -2.17
CA GLY A 36 -8.67 -10.90 -2.17
C GLY A 36 -7.48 -10.64 -1.24
N LYS A 37 -6.96 -11.64 -0.49
CA LYS A 37 -5.79 -11.48 0.40
C LYS A 37 -4.57 -10.86 -0.32
N THR A 38 -4.22 -11.42 -1.48
CA THR A 38 -3.12 -10.93 -2.31
C THR A 38 -3.40 -9.52 -2.84
N SER A 39 -4.67 -9.16 -3.08
CA SER A 39 -5.06 -7.83 -3.54
C SER A 39 -4.75 -6.78 -2.47
N ILE A 40 -5.14 -7.02 -1.21
CA ILE A 40 -4.85 -6.13 -0.09
C ILE A 40 -3.33 -5.90 0.04
N LEU A 41 -2.54 -6.98 0.04
CA LEU A 41 -1.09 -6.89 0.19
C LEU A 41 -0.42 -6.15 -0.99
N LYS A 42 -0.90 -6.38 -2.22
CA LYS A 42 -0.43 -5.64 -3.41
C LYS A 42 -0.77 -4.16 -3.34
N SER A 43 -1.96 -3.80 -2.88
CA SER A 43 -2.35 -2.41 -2.69
C SER A 43 -1.42 -1.70 -1.69
N ILE A 44 -1.11 -2.34 -0.56
CA ILE A 44 -0.16 -1.81 0.44
C ILE A 44 1.26 -1.68 -0.14
N SER A 45 1.75 -2.69 -0.88
CA SER A 45 3.05 -2.62 -1.57
C SER A 45 3.08 -1.49 -2.61
N ASN A 46 2.01 -1.32 -3.38
CA ASN A 46 1.88 -0.23 -4.35
C ASN A 46 1.89 1.15 -3.68
N LEU A 47 1.22 1.32 -2.54
CA LEU A 47 1.28 2.56 -1.76
C LEU A 47 2.70 2.89 -1.30
N LYS A 48 3.45 1.89 -0.80
CA LYS A 48 4.87 2.05 -0.48
C LYS A 48 5.67 2.50 -1.71
N ARG A 49 5.44 1.88 -2.87
CA ARG A 49 6.12 2.27 -4.12
C ARG A 49 5.77 3.70 -4.54
N ILE A 50 4.51 4.10 -4.46
CA ILE A 50 4.04 5.46 -4.78
C ILE A 50 4.68 6.48 -3.85
N ALA A 51 4.70 6.22 -2.55
CA ALA A 51 5.34 7.09 -1.55
C ALA A 51 6.85 7.27 -1.80
N ASN A 52 7.48 6.32 -2.50
CA ASN A 52 8.88 6.40 -2.95
C ASN A 52 9.05 6.87 -4.41
N GLY A 53 8.01 7.43 -5.01
CA GLY A 53 8.07 8.07 -6.33
C GLY A 53 7.72 7.17 -7.52
N ALA A 54 7.20 5.97 -7.31
CA ALA A 54 6.65 5.19 -8.41
C ALA A 54 5.35 5.83 -8.93
N SER A 55 5.22 5.91 -10.25
CA SER A 55 3.95 6.23 -10.90
C SER A 55 3.29 4.95 -11.40
N ILE A 56 2.08 4.68 -10.91
CA ILE A 56 1.36 3.44 -11.21
C ILE A 56 0.17 3.78 -12.10
N ASN A 57 -0.05 2.96 -13.13
CA ASN A 57 -1.07 3.18 -14.15
C ASN A 57 -2.48 3.01 -13.56
N GLY A 58 -3.30 4.06 -13.60
CA GLY A 58 -4.73 3.98 -13.37
C GLY A 58 -5.11 3.52 -11.97
N VAL A 59 -4.40 4.01 -10.95
CA VAL A 59 -4.67 3.64 -9.55
C VAL A 59 -5.31 4.77 -8.78
N LYS A 60 -6.24 4.42 -7.91
CA LYS A 60 -6.86 5.32 -6.94
C LYS A 60 -6.66 4.74 -5.55
N TRP A 61 -6.32 5.59 -4.60
CA TRP A 61 -6.14 5.18 -3.22
C TRP A 61 -6.78 6.15 -2.25
N ASP A 62 -7.16 5.62 -1.09
CA ASP A 62 -7.53 6.36 0.10
C ASP A 62 -7.10 5.52 1.31
N VAL A 63 -6.13 6.02 2.06
CA VAL A 63 -5.51 5.29 3.15
C VAL A 63 -5.45 6.15 4.40
N GLU A 64 -5.89 5.59 5.52
CA GLU A 64 -5.77 6.20 6.84
C GLU A 64 -4.78 5.39 7.68
N PHE A 65 -3.88 6.07 8.37
CA PHE A 65 -2.87 5.44 9.22
C PHE A 65 -2.47 6.33 10.40
N LEU A 66 -1.93 5.72 11.44
CA LEU A 66 -1.25 6.38 12.55
C LEU A 66 0.26 6.25 12.38
N THR A 67 0.97 7.35 12.58
CA THR A 67 2.44 7.34 12.70
C THR A 67 2.87 6.64 13.99
N THR A 68 4.17 6.37 14.13
CA THR A 68 4.76 5.92 15.40
C THR A 68 4.60 6.94 16.52
N GLU A 69 4.44 8.22 16.19
CA GLU A 69 4.17 9.34 17.10
C GLU A 69 2.67 9.54 17.39
N HIS A 70 1.82 8.59 17.00
CA HIS A 70 0.36 8.65 17.18
C HIS A 70 -0.35 9.79 16.46
N ILE A 71 0.26 10.31 15.38
CA ILE A 71 -0.36 11.33 14.53
C ILE A 71 -1.18 10.63 13.44
N ARG A 72 -2.44 11.02 13.30
CA ARG A 72 -3.34 10.49 12.26
C ARG A 72 -3.10 11.19 10.93
N TYR A 73 -2.92 10.38 9.90
CA TYR A 73 -2.87 10.82 8.51
C TYR A 73 -3.96 10.16 7.68
N ARG A 74 -4.49 10.91 6.72
CA ARG A 74 -5.24 10.38 5.59
C ARG A 74 -4.59 10.84 4.30
N TRP A 75 -4.24 9.88 3.45
CA TRP A 75 -3.61 10.11 2.17
C TRP A 75 -4.46 9.48 1.08
N LEU A 76 -4.91 10.29 0.13
CA LEU A 76 -5.69 9.82 -1.00
C LEU A 76 -5.21 10.47 -2.28
N GLY A 77 -5.45 9.80 -3.39
CA GLY A 77 -5.09 10.33 -4.69
C GLY A 77 -5.45 9.40 -5.83
N GLU A 78 -5.20 9.87 -7.04
CA GLU A 78 -5.54 9.18 -8.27
C GLU A 78 -4.49 9.46 -9.34
N PHE A 79 -3.94 8.38 -9.89
CA PHE A 79 -3.18 8.40 -11.13
C PHE A 79 -4.10 8.08 -12.30
N THR A 80 -3.94 8.82 -13.39
CA THR A 80 -4.47 8.46 -14.70
C THR A 80 -3.80 7.21 -15.27
N SER A 81 -4.33 6.75 -16.41
CA SER A 81 -3.70 5.67 -17.18
C SER A 81 -2.33 6.04 -17.77
N ASP A 82 -2.07 7.33 -18.02
CA ASP A 82 -0.75 7.86 -18.44
C ASP A 82 0.21 8.11 -17.26
N LYS A 83 -0.16 7.68 -16.05
CA LYS A 83 0.63 7.76 -14.82
C LYS A 83 0.91 9.19 -14.37
N THR A 84 -0.10 10.06 -14.52
CA THR A 84 -0.09 11.43 -14.02
C THR A 84 -1.10 11.61 -12.89
N ILE A 85 -0.76 12.36 -11.86
CA ILE A 85 -1.62 12.68 -10.72
C ILE A 85 -2.76 13.58 -11.21
N VAL A 86 -3.99 13.11 -11.08
CA VAL A 86 -5.22 13.90 -11.31
C VAL A 86 -5.59 14.66 -10.05
N SER A 87 -5.53 13.95 -8.92
CA SER A 87 -5.83 14.48 -7.61
C SER A 87 -4.98 13.80 -6.55
N GLU A 88 -4.67 14.55 -5.49
CA GLU A 88 -3.97 14.04 -4.33
C GLU A 88 -4.24 14.93 -3.14
N TYR A 89 -4.55 14.33 -2.00
CA TYR A 89 -4.81 15.04 -0.76
C TYR A 89 -4.07 14.36 0.38
N ILE A 90 -3.53 15.20 1.28
CA ILE A 90 -2.93 14.74 2.53
C ILE A 90 -3.55 15.54 3.66
N TYR A 91 -4.13 14.81 4.61
CA TYR A 91 -4.66 15.34 5.86
C TYR A 91 -3.82 14.85 7.03
N ARG A 92 -3.60 15.73 8.01
CA ARG A 92 -2.96 15.41 9.30
C ARG A 92 -3.85 15.92 10.41
N GLU A 93 -4.29 15.04 11.31
CA GLU A 93 -5.26 15.40 12.36
C GLU A 93 -6.47 16.16 11.80
N ASP A 94 -7.04 15.65 10.70
CA ASP A 94 -8.16 16.24 9.95
C ASP A 94 -7.90 17.61 9.29
N ARG A 95 -6.69 18.18 9.46
CA ARG A 95 -6.23 19.39 8.75
C ARG A 95 -5.74 19.03 7.36
N GLU A 96 -6.32 19.63 6.32
CA GLU A 96 -5.78 19.56 4.96
C GLU A 96 -4.39 20.24 4.90
N ILE A 97 -3.36 19.48 4.52
CA ILE A 97 -2.01 19.98 4.31
C ILE A 97 -1.76 20.14 2.81
N ILE A 98 -2.13 19.13 2.01
CA ILE A 98 -2.00 19.16 0.56
C ILE A 98 -3.37 18.98 -0.05
N LYS A 99 -3.61 19.75 -1.11
CA LYS A 99 -4.66 19.52 -2.08
C LYS A 99 -4.10 19.68 -3.49
N ILE A 100 -4.28 18.66 -4.31
CA ILE A 100 -4.12 18.70 -5.76
C ILE A 100 -5.48 18.37 -6.37
N GLU A 101 -6.02 19.31 -7.12
CA GLU A 101 -7.31 19.16 -7.81
C GLU A 101 -7.36 20.16 -8.97
N ASN A 102 -7.97 19.79 -10.09
CA ASN A 102 -8.18 20.70 -11.23
C ASN A 102 -6.89 21.40 -11.71
N ASP A 103 -5.79 20.65 -11.76
CA ASP A 103 -4.46 21.13 -12.17
C ASP A 103 -3.85 22.23 -11.27
N GLN A 104 -4.36 22.35 -10.05
CA GLN A 104 -3.91 23.33 -9.07
C GLN A 104 -3.40 22.61 -7.82
N THR A 105 -2.40 23.21 -7.18
CA THR A 105 -1.77 22.68 -5.96
C THR A 105 -1.85 23.71 -4.85
N TRP A 106 -2.34 23.28 -3.69
CA TRP A 106 -2.34 24.04 -2.45
C TRP A 106 -1.54 23.29 -1.40
N PHE A 107 -0.74 24.04 -0.65
CA PHE A 107 -0.01 23.58 0.50
C PHE A 107 -0.33 24.49 1.69
N ASN A 108 -0.88 23.93 2.77
CA ASN A 108 -1.38 24.67 3.93
C ASN A 108 -2.30 25.85 3.53
N ALA A 109 -3.29 25.58 2.67
CA ALA A 109 -4.22 26.54 2.08
C ALA A 109 -3.59 27.64 1.19
N GLN A 110 -2.26 27.68 1.03
CA GLN A 110 -1.59 28.58 0.11
C GLN A 110 -1.40 27.91 -1.25
N LYS A 111 -1.79 28.60 -2.33
CA LYS A 111 -1.53 28.11 -3.69
C LYS A 111 -0.03 28.14 -3.97
N ILE A 112 0.50 27.03 -4.46
CA ILE A 112 1.91 26.89 -4.85
C ILE A 112 2.04 26.58 -6.35
N PRO A 113 3.24 26.69 -6.94
CA PRO A 113 3.46 26.25 -8.31
C PRO A 113 3.05 24.78 -8.52
N LYS A 114 2.61 24.47 -9.74
CA LYS A 114 2.25 23.10 -10.13
C LYS A 114 3.45 22.18 -9.96
N LEU A 115 3.21 21.04 -9.32
CA LEU A 115 4.21 20.01 -9.07
C LEU A 115 4.35 19.05 -10.27
N LEU A 116 5.43 18.27 -10.28
CA LEU A 116 5.66 17.26 -11.32
C LEU A 116 4.57 16.18 -11.24
N PRO A 117 3.70 16.05 -12.26
CA PRO A 117 2.50 15.21 -12.15
C PRO A 117 2.81 13.72 -12.11
N ARG A 118 4.04 13.28 -12.39
CA ARG A 118 4.43 11.87 -12.33
C ARG A 118 4.75 11.38 -10.92
N TYR A 119 4.85 12.27 -9.94
CA TYR A 119 5.25 11.92 -8.59
C TYR A 119 4.21 12.38 -7.60
N SER A 120 3.95 11.53 -6.60
CA SER A 120 3.16 11.91 -5.43
C SER A 120 3.86 13.04 -4.65
N VAL A 121 3.08 13.92 -4.04
CA VAL A 121 3.61 14.91 -3.08
C VAL A 121 4.38 14.30 -1.93
N ALA A 122 4.04 13.07 -1.50
CA ALA A 122 4.78 12.34 -0.47
C ALA A 122 6.26 12.14 -0.85
N GLN A 123 6.56 12.07 -2.15
CA GLN A 123 7.92 12.00 -2.67
C GLN A 123 8.50 13.39 -3.02
N LEU A 124 7.68 14.33 -3.49
CA LEU A 124 8.19 15.63 -3.95
C LEU A 124 8.55 16.58 -2.79
N LEU A 125 7.83 16.49 -1.67
CA LEU A 125 7.97 17.40 -0.53
C LEU A 125 8.61 16.72 0.69
N ILE A 126 9.52 15.78 0.46
CA ILE A 126 10.26 15.05 1.52
C ILE A 126 10.88 15.96 2.58
N PRO A 127 11.45 17.14 2.27
CA PRO A 127 12.04 18.00 3.31
C PRO A 127 11.02 18.59 4.29
N ASP A 128 9.73 18.56 3.96
CA ASP A 128 8.69 19.16 4.79
C ASP A 128 8.28 18.24 5.95
N PRO A 129 8.30 18.70 7.21
CA PRO A 129 8.04 17.86 8.38
C PRO A 129 6.58 17.39 8.48
N ASP A 130 5.62 18.06 7.86
CA ASP A 130 4.22 17.62 7.84
C ASP A 130 3.98 16.55 6.76
N ILE A 131 4.80 16.51 5.69
CA ILE A 131 4.67 15.56 4.57
C ILE A 131 5.59 14.35 4.69
N TYR A 132 6.83 14.56 5.15
CA TYR A 132 7.85 13.52 5.33
C TYR A 132 7.32 12.24 6.00
N PRO A 133 6.46 12.32 7.05
CA PRO A 133 5.94 11.12 7.71
C PRO A 133 5.19 10.17 6.78
N VAL A 134 4.51 10.65 5.75
CA VAL A 134 3.80 9.77 4.80
C VAL A 134 4.77 8.78 4.17
N ARG A 135 5.87 9.27 3.59
CA ARG A 135 6.88 8.39 3.00
C ARG A 135 7.62 7.56 4.04
N ALA A 136 7.98 8.17 5.18
CA ALA A 136 8.75 7.50 6.22
C ALA A 136 8.00 6.31 6.82
N GLU A 137 6.69 6.44 7.08
CA GLU A 137 5.85 5.39 7.65
C GLU A 137 5.66 4.22 6.68
N PHE A 138 5.40 4.48 5.40
CA PHE A 138 5.29 3.42 4.39
C PHE A 138 6.62 2.67 4.17
N ASN A 139 7.76 3.31 4.43
CA ASN A 139 9.07 2.66 4.36
C ASN A 139 9.33 1.67 5.51
N GLN A 140 8.59 1.76 6.61
CA GLN A 140 8.67 0.78 7.71
C GLN A 140 7.97 -0.54 7.36
N ILE A 141 7.20 -0.61 6.26
CA ILE A 141 6.49 -1.82 5.87
C ILE A 141 7.47 -2.80 5.22
N ASP A 142 7.71 -3.94 5.88
CA ASP A 142 8.47 -5.05 5.30
C ASP A 142 7.58 -5.90 4.39
N THR A 143 7.87 -5.87 3.09
CA THR A 143 7.17 -6.66 2.07
C THR A 143 8.06 -7.79 1.57
N TYR A 144 7.97 -8.97 2.18
CA TYR A 144 8.60 -10.19 1.64
C TYR A 144 7.96 -10.70 0.34
N PHE A 145 6.94 -10.00 -0.18
CA PHE A 145 6.15 -10.40 -1.33
C PHE A 145 6.79 -10.06 -2.69
N ASP A 146 7.71 -9.09 -2.75
CA ASP A 146 8.20 -8.56 -4.03
C ASP A 146 9.08 -9.58 -4.79
N GLU A 147 9.79 -10.47 -4.09
CA GLU A 147 10.61 -11.52 -4.73
C GLU A 147 9.80 -12.71 -5.29
N TYR A 148 8.63 -13.01 -4.70
CA TYR A 148 7.85 -14.21 -5.04
C TYR A 148 6.78 -13.96 -6.12
N ILE A 149 6.25 -12.74 -6.22
CA ILE A 149 5.21 -12.41 -7.20
C ILE A 149 5.78 -12.38 -8.64
N VAL A 150 6.99 -11.86 -8.84
CA VAL A 150 7.65 -11.82 -10.17
C VAL A 150 7.78 -13.23 -10.76
N GLN A 151 8.14 -14.22 -9.94
CA GLN A 151 8.25 -15.62 -10.39
C GLN A 151 6.89 -16.22 -10.76
N PHE A 152 5.82 -15.88 -10.03
CA PHE A 152 4.48 -16.41 -10.30
C PHE A 152 3.90 -15.90 -11.62
N TYR A 153 4.10 -14.61 -11.95
CA TYR A 153 3.58 -14.04 -13.20
C TYR A 153 4.33 -14.51 -14.45
N HIS A 154 5.65 -14.68 -14.38
CA HIS A 154 6.41 -15.23 -15.51
C HIS A 154 6.06 -16.70 -15.80
N LYS A 155 5.70 -17.47 -14.77
CA LYS A 155 5.36 -18.90 -14.91
C LYS A 155 3.99 -19.13 -15.54
N TYR A 156 3.02 -18.24 -15.35
CA TYR A 156 1.67 -18.42 -15.88
C TYR A 156 1.52 -18.00 -17.36
N ASN A 157 2.39 -17.14 -17.87
CA ASN A 157 2.37 -16.74 -19.30
C ASN A 157 3.18 -17.66 -20.22
N GLY A 158 3.68 -18.79 -19.73
CA GLY A 158 4.42 -19.77 -20.52
C GLY A 158 4.19 -21.20 -20.04
N ASN A 159 3.26 -21.88 -20.68
CA ASN A 159 2.95 -23.31 -20.55
C ASN A 159 2.32 -23.79 -19.22
N SER A 160 1.08 -24.23 -19.37
CA SER A 160 0.35 -25.11 -18.46
C SER A 160 1.11 -26.43 -18.22
N ARG A 161 1.93 -26.47 -17.18
CA ARG A 161 2.30 -27.72 -16.48
C ARG A 161 2.17 -27.51 -14.97
N LYS A 162 1.39 -28.37 -14.32
CA LYS A 162 1.33 -28.48 -12.86
C LYS A 162 2.73 -28.76 -12.34
N THR A 163 3.35 -27.77 -11.73
CA THR A 163 4.56 -27.97 -10.90
C THR A 163 4.18 -27.64 -9.47
N ILE A 164 4.09 -28.68 -8.65
CA ILE A 164 4.04 -28.58 -7.19
C ILE A 164 5.37 -27.96 -6.77
N LEU A 165 5.33 -26.76 -6.18
CA LEU A 165 6.53 -26.11 -5.65
C LEU A 165 6.88 -26.74 -4.30
N LYS A 166 8.07 -27.36 -4.21
CA LYS A 166 8.73 -27.66 -2.95
C LYS A 166 9.09 -26.34 -2.27
N VAL A 167 8.52 -26.11 -1.09
CA VAL A 167 8.93 -25.03 -0.19
C VAL A 167 10.35 -25.37 0.32
N PRO A 168 11.37 -24.52 0.15
CA PRO A 168 12.66 -24.72 0.79
C PRO A 168 12.48 -24.55 2.30
N SER A 169 12.97 -25.51 3.09
CA SER A 169 13.01 -25.41 4.55
C SER A 169 13.85 -24.19 4.95
N VAL A 170 13.25 -23.31 5.74
CA VAL A 170 13.94 -22.18 6.39
C VAL A 170 14.96 -22.74 7.37
N SER A 171 16.23 -22.74 7.00
CA SER A 171 17.34 -23.12 7.88
C SER A 171 18.13 -21.87 8.28
N SER A 172 17.57 -21.07 9.20
CA SER A 172 18.31 -20.21 10.15
C SER A 172 17.40 -19.19 10.86
N VAL A 173 16.41 -19.67 11.62
CA VAL A 173 15.90 -18.88 12.77
C VAL A 173 15.83 -19.83 13.95
N SER A 174 16.45 -19.42 15.05
CA SER A 174 16.44 -20.08 16.35
C SER A 174 15.05 -20.64 16.67
N SER A 175 15.01 -21.93 16.97
CA SER A 175 13.82 -22.73 17.19
C SER A 175 12.97 -22.20 18.35
N TYR A 176 11.88 -21.51 18.04
CA TYR A 176 10.71 -21.50 18.92
C TYR A 176 9.81 -22.67 18.49
N GLN A 177 9.78 -23.71 19.33
CA GLN A 177 8.84 -24.83 19.19
C GLN A 177 7.44 -24.30 19.53
N ILE A 178 6.57 -24.14 18.52
CA ILE A 178 5.15 -23.93 18.74
C ILE A 178 4.52 -25.33 18.87
N GLU A 179 4.17 -25.68 20.10
CA GLU A 179 3.46 -26.92 20.42
C GLU A 179 1.99 -26.79 19.96
N VAL A 180 1.64 -27.42 18.84
CA VAL A 180 0.25 -27.48 18.37
C VAL A 180 -0.46 -28.62 19.08
N LYS A 181 -1.24 -28.31 20.12
CA LYS A 181 -2.18 -29.27 20.71
C LYS A 181 -3.35 -29.48 19.74
N ASN A 182 -3.48 -30.72 19.25
CA ASN A 182 -4.61 -31.16 18.42
C ASN A 182 -5.91 -31.04 19.21
N TRP A 183 -6.82 -30.17 18.77
CA TRP A 183 -8.21 -30.19 19.19
C TRP A 183 -8.98 -31.14 18.28
N GLN A 184 -9.49 -32.24 18.85
CA GLN A 184 -10.52 -33.05 18.21
C GLN A 184 -11.88 -32.48 18.59
N PHE A 185 -12.65 -32.06 17.58
CA PHE A 185 -14.06 -31.76 17.78
C PHE A 185 -14.83 -33.09 17.77
N THR A 186 -15.64 -33.29 18.81
CA THR A 186 -16.63 -34.36 18.94
C THR A 186 -17.95 -33.92 18.31
#